data_AF-A0A1H9C6N6-F1
#
_entry.id   AF-A0A1H9C6N6-F1
#
_cell.length_a   1.000
_cell.length_b   1.000
_cell.length_c   1.000
_cell.angle_alpha   90.00
_cell.angle_beta   90.00
_cell.angle_gamma   90.00
#
_symmetry.space_group_name_H-M   'P 1'
#
loop_
_entity.id
_entity.type
_entity.pdbx_description
1 polymer ?
#
loop_
_entity_poly.entity_id
_entity_poly.type
_entity_poly.pdbx_seq_one_letter_code
_entity_poly.pdbx_strand_id
1 'polypeptide(L)' 'MLKSTSRRCLLLAVIVGGLLVPGFTMAQVPHVPGAICRTPEFWCWADPPGYPGTPCVCPSPTGPTSGVLG' A
#
# COMPACT_ATOMS: atom_id res chain seq x y z
N MET A 1 -18.05 43.45 20.94
CA MET A 1 -16.77 42.71 21.06
C MET A 1 -16.96 41.20 20.74
N LEU A 2 -17.48 40.82 19.56
CA LEU A 2 -17.78 39.40 19.22
C LEU A 2 -16.80 38.75 18.22
N LYS A 3 -15.69 39.40 17.85
CA LYS A 3 -14.90 38.98 16.66
C LYS A 3 -13.73 38.03 16.96
N SER A 4 -13.26 37.95 18.21
CA SER A 4 -12.04 37.22 18.59
C SER A 4 -12.28 35.73 18.93
N THR A 5 -13.37 35.42 19.62
CA THR A 5 -13.69 34.05 20.08
C THR A 5 -14.12 33.14 18.93
N SER A 6 -14.86 33.66 17.95
CA SER A 6 -15.34 32.92 16.77
C SER A 6 -14.20 32.37 15.90
N ARG A 7 -13.11 33.14 15.76
CA ARG A 7 -11.95 32.75 14.95
C ARG A 7 -11.17 31.59 15.58
N ARG A 8 -11.09 31.55 16.92
CA ARG A 8 -10.41 30.48 17.66
C ARG A 8 -11.18 29.17 17.60
N CYS A 9 -12.51 29.20 17.71
CA CYS A 9 -13.34 28.00 17.58
C CYS A 9 -13.28 27.41 16.17
N LEU A 10 -13.26 28.26 15.14
CA LEU A 10 -13.17 27.80 13.75
C LEU A 10 -11.82 27.10 13.48
N LEU A 11 -10.71 27.66 13.98
CA LEU A 11 -9.40 27.05 13.84
C LEU A 11 -9.30 25.70 14.56
N LEU A 12 -9.86 25.60 15.77
CA LEU A 12 -9.95 24.34 16.51
C LEU A 12 -10.77 23.29 15.76
N ALA A 13 -11.90 23.67 15.16
CA ALA A 13 -12.73 22.76 14.39
C ALA A 13 -12.01 22.23 13.13
N VAL A 14 -11.23 23.08 12.44
CA VAL A 14 -10.43 22.68 11.27
C VAL A 14 -9.31 21.71 11.66
N ILE A 15 -8.60 21.96 12.77
CA ILE A 15 -7.51 21.10 13.23
C ILE A 15 -8.04 19.71 13.63
N VAL A 16 -9.14 19.65 14.38
CA VAL A 16 -9.76 18.38 14.79
C VAL A 16 -10.34 17.64 13.59
N GLY A 17 -10.97 18.35 12.65
CA GLY A 17 -11.52 17.75 11.43
C GLY A 17 -10.44 17.18 10.50
N GLY A 18 -9.28 17.84 10.39
CA GLY A 18 -8.16 17.37 9.56
C GLY A 18 -7.49 16.10 10.08
N LEU A 19 -7.54 15.83 11.39
CA LEU A 19 -6.92 14.65 12.01
C LEU A 19 -7.73 13.36 11.77
N LEU A 20 -9.00 13.48 11.41
CA LEU A 20 -9.91 12.35 11.21
C LEU A 20 -10.01 11.90 9.75
N VAL A 21 -9.17 12.40 8.83
CA VAL A 21 -9.12 11.88 7.47
C VAL A 21 -8.57 10.46 7.54
N PRO A 22 -9.38 9.40 7.32
CA PRO A 22 -8.87 8.05 7.30
C PRO A 22 -7.86 7.98 6.16
N GLY A 23 -6.59 7.78 6.50
CA GLY A 23 -5.56 7.50 5.51
C GLY A 23 -6.04 6.32 4.68
N PHE A 24 -6.00 6.46 3.36
CA PHE A 24 -6.32 5.39 2.43
C PHE A 24 -5.48 4.16 2.82
N THR A 25 -6.10 3.22 3.52
CA THR A 25 -5.50 1.91 3.73
C THR A 25 -5.61 1.23 2.38
N MET A 26 -4.49 1.20 1.65
CA MET A 26 -4.37 0.36 0.47
C MET A 26 -4.61 -1.06 0.96
N ALA A 27 -5.83 -1.57 0.77
CA ALA A 27 -6.20 -2.90 1.18
C ALA A 27 -5.15 -3.87 0.61
N GLN A 28 -4.36 -4.48 1.49
CA GLN A 28 -3.42 -5.50 1.06
C GLN A 28 -4.26 -6.66 0.52
N VAL A 29 -4.05 -7.00 -0.75
CA VAL A 29 -4.75 -8.14 -1.36
C VAL A 29 -4.42 -9.36 -0.50
N PRO A 30 -5.42 -10.15 -0.04
CA PRO A 30 -5.15 -11.32 0.79
C PRO A 30 -4.22 -12.28 0.04
N HIS A 31 -2.97 -12.37 0.50
CA HIS A 31 -1.96 -13.24 -0.07
C HIS A 31 -1.45 -14.20 0.99
N VAL A 32 -1.34 -15.48 0.64
CA VAL A 32 -0.57 -16.42 1.45
C VAL A 32 0.91 -16.16 1.21
N PRO A 33 1.79 -16.35 2.22
CA PRO A 33 3.22 -16.26 2.01
C PRO A 33 3.65 -17.15 0.84
N GLY A 34 4.46 -16.60 -0.06
CA GLY A 34 4.93 -17.28 -1.26
C GLY A 34 3.98 -17.25 -2.44
N ALA A 35 2.88 -16.47 -2.37
CA ALA A 35 1.98 -16.25 -3.51
C ALA A 35 2.44 -15.10 -4.43
N ILE A 36 3.38 -14.25 -4.00
CA ILE A 36 3.83 -13.09 -4.78
C ILE A 36 5.27 -13.30 -5.22
N CYS A 37 5.53 -13.27 -6.52
CA CYS A 37 6.88 -13.16 -7.04
C CYS A 37 7.28 -11.69 -7.14
N ARG A 38 8.19 -11.23 -6.28
CA ARG A 38 8.71 -9.86 -6.28
C ARG A 38 9.92 -9.75 -7.19
N THR A 39 9.86 -8.87 -8.18
CA THR A 39 11.00 -8.44 -9.00
C THR A 39 11.48 -7.06 -8.52
N PRO A 40 12.58 -6.50 -9.07
CA PRO A 40 13.05 -5.18 -8.64
C PRO A 40 12.08 -4.04 -8.97
N GLU A 41 11.34 -4.14 -10.08
CA GLU A 41 10.47 -3.06 -10.57
C GLU A 41 8.97 -3.35 -10.42
N PHE A 42 8.56 -4.62 -10.30
CA PHE A 42 7.15 -5.00 -10.26
C PHE A 42 6.95 -6.32 -9.50
N TRP A 43 5.71 -6.83 -9.53
CA TRP A 43 5.39 -8.14 -8.98
C TRP A 43 4.38 -8.85 -9.86
N CYS A 44 4.34 -10.18 -9.77
CA CYS A 44 3.31 -11.01 -10.36
C CYS A 44 2.84 -12.07 -9.36
N TRP A 45 1.63 -12.61 -9.58
CA TRP A 45 1.17 -13.77 -8.82
C TRP A 45 1.97 -15.00 -9.23
N ALA A 46 2.44 -15.74 -8.24
CA ALA A 46 3.03 -17.06 -8.44
C ALA A 46 1.90 -18.09 -8.59
N ASP A 47 1.94 -18.87 -9.67
CA ASP A 47 1.00 -19.96 -9.90
C ASP A 47 1.78 -21.24 -10.28
N PRO A 48 1.91 -22.22 -9.37
CA PRO A 48 1.39 -22.25 -8.00
C PRO A 48 2.23 -21.39 -7.01
N PRO A 49 1.66 -21.00 -5.85
CA PRO A 49 2.44 -20.45 -4.73
C PRO A 49 3.52 -21.42 -4.27
N GLY A 50 4.64 -20.89 -3.79
CA GLY A 50 5.78 -21.68 -3.32
C GLY A 50 6.24 -21.28 -1.92
N TYR A 51 7.43 -21.72 -1.52
CA TYR A 51 8.02 -21.30 -0.25
C TYR A 51 8.56 -19.86 -0.36
N PRO A 52 8.29 -18.98 0.61
CA PRO A 52 8.90 -17.65 0.65
C PRO A 52 10.43 -17.73 0.57
N GLY A 53 11.03 -16.79 -0.15
CA GLY A 53 12.48 -16.73 -0.37
C GLY A 53 12.98 -17.60 -1.53
N THR A 54 12.12 -18.38 -2.19
CA THR A 54 12.55 -19.19 -3.34
C THR A 54 12.57 -18.39 -4.64
N PRO A 55 13.45 -18.74 -5.61
CA PRO A 55 13.50 -18.08 -6.91
C PRO A 55 12.19 -18.28 -7.69
N CYS A 56 11.77 -17.22 -8.38
CA CYS A 56 10.59 -17.23 -9.26
C CYS A 56 10.82 -16.34 -10.48
N VAL A 57 9.91 -16.40 -11.45
CA VAL A 57 10.00 -15.64 -12.69
C VAL A 57 8.66 -15.01 -13.01
N CYS A 58 8.67 -13.72 -13.33
CA CYS A 58 7.50 -13.00 -13.81
C CYS A 58 7.56 -12.74 -15.33
N PRO A 59 6.44 -12.88 -16.05
CA PRO A 59 6.38 -12.45 -17.44
C PRO A 59 6.40 -10.91 -17.52
N SER A 60 7.14 -10.37 -18.48
CA SER A 60 7.13 -8.95 -18.82
C SER A 60 7.17 -8.74 -20.34
N PRO A 61 6.84 -7.54 -20.86
CA PRO A 61 6.89 -7.26 -22.29
C PRO A 61 8.27 -7.46 -22.92
N THR A 62 9.35 -7.32 -22.14
CA THR A 62 10.73 -7.49 -22.58
C THR A 62 11.27 -8.90 -22.38
N GLY A 63 10.49 -9.80 -21.76
CA GLY A 63 10.87 -11.17 -21.46
C GLY A 63 10.64 -11.57 -20.00
N PRO A 64 11.03 -12.78 -19.61
CA PRO A 64 10.94 -13.24 -18.22
C PRO A 64 11.89 -12.44 -17.31
N THR A 65 11.37 -11.91 -16.21
CA THR A 65 12.12 -11.20 -15.18
C THR A 65 12.26 -12.07 -13.94
N SER A 66 13.49 -12.27 -13.47
CA SER A 66 13.74 -13.05 -12.26
C SER A 66 13.33 -12.29 -10.99
N GLY A 67 12.84 -13.02 -10.00
CA GLY A 67 12.38 -12.48 -8.72
C GLY A 67 12.49 -13.50 -7.59
N VAL A 68 11.91 -13.12 -6.44
CA VAL A 68 11.87 -13.96 -5.23
C VAL A 68 10.46 -13.99 -4.65
N LEU A 69 10.01 -15.18 -4.25
CA LEU A 69 8.71 -15.33 -3.60
C LEU A 69 8.66 -14.60 -2.25
N GLY A 70 7.64 -13.78 -2.04
CA GLY A 70 7.40 -12.97 -0.85
C GLY A 70 6.21 -13.39 -0.02
#